data_AF-A0A352HQ12-F1
#
_entry.id   AF-A0A352HQ12-F1
#
_cell.length_a   1.000
_cell.length_b   1.000
_cell.length_c   1.000
_cell.angle_alpha   90.00
_cell.angle_beta   90.00
_cell.angle_gamma   90.00
#
_symmetry.space_group_name_H-M   'P 1'
#
loop_
_entity.id
_entity.type
_entity.pdbx_description
1 polymer ?
#
loop_
_entity_poly.entity_id
_entity_poly.type
_entity_poly.pdbx_seq_one_letter_code
_entity_poly.pdbx_strand_id
1 'polypeptide(L)'
;MARIHKTAIARIFADLINADRIIDKGEMEFWDDICSKYGITREIETEAQKMTFAQAVNVICAEEEEDVLGLRRDLLGDCKAMTTSDGFCAHSEALIMIALIMALDDCAEEQAEVYSIPKADFNVDVATALYIEDEYDGQTNEAIVRDYRTIFKEMQLLGFHFVYLPNIIRHYRETDERLMKQILTFLAPASSDEQIEGDYRSLMGMTTASFCRDLLGNKLGIEELRQTYPALLIKIGSSFVAGHAYSNYVKVEVDGDILRTVQRLLDSFAEMLSSDVFIVKTSEERGDQFHYHGFYKQLLDIFLIRTNVRSRVVIDPYRQEIQFPDVGAMLSGVHRREKALFILLLCHGADGVNFSTAKAETAQRLQRQYRYIYGLLGGEYESTPDLVNATTRRPMIARLKNALKALPETMYNRSDYQLTKVGKRHCIAPDAAMVYINTIDGRMPLADSEPYRKVTSMR
;
A
#
# COMPACT_ATOMS: atom_id res chain seq x y z
N MET A 1 12.26 -6.59 35.94
CA MET A 1 12.12 -6.60 34.46
C MET A 1 11.38 -7.84 33.99
N ALA A 2 10.26 -7.66 33.27
CA ALA A 2 9.47 -8.79 32.74
C ALA A 2 10.15 -9.48 31.55
N ARG A 3 9.76 -10.73 31.26
CA ARG A 3 10.35 -11.54 30.19
C ARG A 3 10.30 -10.86 28.81
N ILE A 4 9.18 -10.22 28.48
CA ILE A 4 8.98 -9.55 27.19
C ILE A 4 9.97 -8.41 26.95
N HIS A 5 10.35 -7.66 28.00
CA HIS A 5 11.37 -6.61 27.93
C HIS A 5 12.74 -7.18 27.60
N LYS A 6 13.11 -8.29 28.25
CA LYS A 6 14.37 -8.97 27.96
C LYS A 6 14.42 -9.47 26.52
N THR A 7 13.30 -9.99 26.01
CA THR A 7 13.16 -10.41 24.61
C THR A 7 13.32 -9.22 23.66
N ALA A 8 12.72 -8.08 23.98
CA ALA A 8 12.84 -6.84 23.20
C ALA A 8 14.28 -6.29 23.19
N ILE A 9 14.94 -6.23 24.35
CA ILE A 9 16.34 -5.83 24.48
C ILE A 9 17.23 -6.75 23.65
N ALA A 10 17.07 -8.07 23.80
CA ALA A 10 17.81 -9.05 23.02
C ALA A 10 17.60 -8.89 21.51
N ARG A 11 16.38 -8.52 21.09
CA ARG A 11 16.08 -8.24 19.68
C ARG A 11 16.80 -7.00 19.17
N ILE A 12 16.79 -5.90 19.92
CA ILE A 12 17.41 -4.63 19.54
C ILE A 12 18.93 -4.81 19.36
N PHE A 13 19.59 -5.43 20.33
CA PHE A 13 21.02 -5.72 20.23
C PHE A 13 21.35 -6.68 19.09
N ALA A 14 20.54 -7.72 18.86
CA ALA A 14 20.73 -8.60 17.71
C ALA A 14 20.63 -7.83 16.39
N ASP A 15 19.72 -6.87 16.25
CA ASP A 15 19.62 -6.06 15.03
C ASP A 15 20.79 -5.06 14.89
N LEU A 16 21.33 -4.51 15.99
CA LEU A 16 22.55 -3.69 16.00
C LEU A 16 23.79 -4.49 15.57
N ILE A 17 24.08 -5.61 16.23
CA ILE A 17 25.24 -6.50 15.92
C ILE A 17 25.21 -6.98 14.46
N ASN A 18 24.02 -7.19 13.89
CA ASN A 18 23.89 -7.67 12.52
C ASN A 18 23.83 -6.54 11.46
N ALA A 19 23.94 -5.27 11.85
CA ALA A 19 23.60 -4.14 10.99
C ALA A 19 24.54 -4.00 9.79
N ASP A 20 25.85 -4.08 10.01
CA ASP A 20 26.90 -3.94 8.99
C ASP A 20 27.27 -5.28 8.31
N ARG A 21 26.73 -6.39 8.82
CA ARG A 21 26.94 -7.79 8.40
C ARG A 21 28.34 -8.32 8.71
N ILE A 22 29.06 -7.67 9.60
CA ILE A 22 30.32 -8.13 10.16
C ILE A 22 30.01 -8.43 11.63
N ILE A 23 30.52 -9.55 12.14
CA ILE A 23 30.44 -9.84 13.57
C ILE A 23 31.86 -10.02 14.06
N ASP A 24 32.28 -9.19 15.00
CA ASP A 24 33.61 -9.26 15.58
C ASP A 24 33.61 -9.70 17.05
N LYS A 25 34.82 -9.77 17.63
CA LYS A 25 35.04 -10.28 18.97
C LYS A 25 34.59 -9.28 20.04
N GLY A 26 34.79 -7.99 19.82
CA GLY A 26 34.39 -6.91 20.73
C GLY A 26 32.88 -6.87 20.89
N GLU A 27 32.14 -6.92 19.78
CA GLU A 27 30.68 -6.98 19.79
C GLU A 27 30.14 -8.19 20.57
N MET A 28 30.75 -9.36 20.39
CA MET A 28 30.33 -10.58 21.09
C MET A 28 30.69 -10.57 22.58
N GLU A 29 31.81 -9.97 22.97
CA GLU A 29 32.16 -9.75 24.38
C GLU A 29 31.19 -8.76 25.03
N PHE A 30 30.83 -7.68 24.33
CA PHE A 30 29.81 -6.73 24.79
C PHE A 30 28.43 -7.41 24.91
N TRP A 31 28.07 -8.28 23.96
CA TRP A 31 26.84 -9.06 24.03
C TRP A 31 26.76 -9.97 25.26
N ASP A 32 27.86 -10.60 25.66
CA ASP A 32 27.93 -11.41 26.89
C ASP A 32 27.70 -10.55 28.15
N ASP A 33 28.24 -9.33 28.17
CA ASP A 33 28.02 -8.35 29.25
C ASP A 33 26.55 -7.91 29.30
N ILE A 34 25.93 -7.64 28.15
CA ILE A 34 24.50 -7.31 28.03
C ILE A 34 23.62 -8.48 28.49
N CYS A 35 23.95 -9.71 28.10
CA CYS A 35 23.23 -10.90 28.55
C CYS A 35 23.29 -11.05 30.07
N SER A 36 24.46 -10.78 30.66
CA SER A 36 24.66 -10.79 32.11
C SER A 36 23.88 -9.67 32.81
N LYS A 37 23.92 -8.44 32.27
CA LYS A 37 23.25 -7.25 32.82
C LYS A 37 21.72 -7.40 32.84
N TYR A 38 21.13 -7.85 31.73
CA TYR A 38 19.67 -7.95 31.59
C TYR A 38 19.12 -9.34 31.94
N GLY A 39 20.00 -10.31 32.22
CA GLY A 39 19.63 -11.70 32.48
C GLY A 39 18.91 -12.32 31.30
N ILE A 40 19.50 -12.19 30.10
CA ILE A 40 19.06 -12.79 28.84
C ILE A 40 19.56 -14.23 28.82
N THR A 41 18.64 -15.18 28.63
CA THR A 41 18.96 -16.61 28.49
C THR A 41 18.78 -17.04 27.05
N ARG A 42 19.28 -18.24 26.73
CA ARG A 42 19.15 -18.83 25.38
C ARG A 42 17.69 -18.99 24.93
N GLU A 43 16.76 -19.20 25.86
CA GLU A 43 15.33 -19.23 25.57
C GLU A 43 14.82 -17.85 25.14
N ILE A 44 15.30 -16.78 25.79
CA ILE A 44 14.95 -15.39 25.46
C ILE A 44 15.53 -15.01 24.09
N GLU A 45 16.76 -15.41 23.79
CA GLU A 45 17.36 -15.23 22.46
C GLU A 45 16.52 -15.90 21.36
N THR A 46 16.09 -17.14 21.61
CA THR A 46 15.26 -17.89 20.66
C THR A 46 13.90 -17.21 20.43
N GLU A 47 13.34 -16.59 21.47
CA GLU A 47 12.11 -15.79 21.36
C GLU A 47 12.34 -14.47 20.62
N ALA A 48 13.49 -13.81 20.83
CA ALA A 48 13.85 -12.58 20.15
C ALA A 48 13.95 -12.77 18.63
N GLN A 49 14.38 -13.94 18.16
CA GLN A 49 14.41 -14.27 16.72
C GLN A 49 13.02 -14.35 16.05
N LYS A 50 11.94 -14.36 16.83
CA LYS A 50 10.54 -14.35 16.35
C LYS A 50 9.87 -12.99 16.50
N MET A 51 10.53 -12.03 17.14
CA MET A 51 10.07 -10.66 17.32
C MET A 51 10.66 -9.78 16.22
N THR A 52 9.87 -8.84 15.70
CA THR A 52 10.37 -7.81 14.77
C THR A 52 11.04 -6.67 15.52
N PHE A 53 11.88 -5.88 14.83
CA PHE A 53 12.52 -4.70 15.41
C PHE A 53 11.48 -3.70 15.93
N ALA A 54 10.46 -3.41 15.12
CA ALA A 54 9.35 -2.53 15.51
C ALA A 54 8.63 -3.01 16.76
N GLN A 55 8.32 -4.31 16.86
CA GLN A 55 7.72 -4.88 18.07
C GLN A 55 8.60 -4.71 19.30
N ALA A 56 9.92 -4.90 19.16
CA ALA A 56 10.85 -4.74 20.26
C ALA A 56 10.88 -3.28 20.75
N VAL A 57 11.02 -2.32 19.85
CA VAL A 57 11.01 -0.89 20.21
C VAL A 57 9.68 -0.52 20.86
N ASN A 58 8.55 -0.92 20.28
CA ASN A 58 7.22 -0.61 20.82
C ASN A 58 6.99 -1.21 22.22
N VAL A 59 7.53 -2.40 22.52
CA VAL A 59 7.49 -2.98 23.88
C VAL A 59 8.20 -2.08 24.89
N ILE A 60 9.33 -1.48 24.51
CA ILE A 60 10.09 -0.57 25.39
C ILE A 60 9.38 0.80 25.51
N CYS A 61 8.73 1.27 24.44
CA CYS A 61 8.01 2.55 24.41
C CYS A 61 6.61 2.52 25.07
N ALA A 62 5.95 1.36 25.16
CA ALA A 62 4.54 1.27 25.59
C ALA A 62 4.32 1.43 27.10
N GLU A 63 5.37 1.38 27.91
CA GLU A 63 5.26 1.39 29.36
C GLU A 63 5.47 2.81 29.91
N GLU A 64 4.49 3.30 30.68
CA GLU A 64 4.47 4.64 31.30
C GLU A 64 4.91 4.64 32.78
N GLU A 65 5.35 3.49 33.32
CA GLU A 65 5.77 3.38 34.73
C GLU A 65 7.19 3.92 34.97
N GLU A 66 7.39 4.56 36.13
CA GLU A 66 8.63 5.28 36.52
C GLU A 66 9.89 4.40 36.53
N ASP A 67 9.74 3.09 36.82
CA ASP A 67 10.82 2.09 36.78
C ASP A 67 11.34 1.81 35.35
N VAL A 68 10.62 2.22 34.30
CA VAL A 68 10.94 1.97 32.89
C VAL A 68 11.63 3.16 32.21
N LEU A 69 11.49 4.39 32.73
CA LEU A 69 12.29 5.54 32.27
C LEU A 69 13.79 5.29 32.49
N GLY A 70 14.13 4.67 33.62
CA GLY A 70 15.49 4.18 33.87
C GLY A 70 15.93 3.16 32.83
N LEU A 71 15.03 2.24 32.43
CA LEU A 71 15.33 1.23 31.42
C LEU A 71 15.58 1.81 30.03
N ARG A 72 14.78 2.78 29.56
CA ARG A 72 14.99 3.42 28.24
C ARG A 72 16.35 4.09 28.16
N ARG A 73 16.68 4.88 29.19
CA ARG A 73 17.96 5.59 29.27
C ARG A 73 19.13 4.63 29.39
N ASP A 74 19.02 3.60 30.22
CA ASP A 74 20.07 2.58 30.38
C ASP A 74 20.28 1.80 29.08
N LEU A 75 19.19 1.39 28.42
CA LEU A 75 19.24 0.67 27.15
C LEU A 75 19.88 1.54 26.06
N LEU A 76 19.45 2.80 25.92
CA LEU A 76 20.00 3.72 24.93
C LEU A 76 21.48 3.99 25.19
N GLY A 77 21.87 4.13 26.47
CA GLY A 77 23.26 4.27 26.88
C GLY A 77 24.11 3.05 26.51
N ASP A 78 23.59 1.85 26.74
CA ASP A 78 24.27 0.61 26.37
C ASP A 78 24.36 0.43 24.85
N CYS A 79 23.32 0.77 24.09
CA CYS A 79 23.37 0.74 22.63
C CYS A 79 24.44 1.71 22.09
N LYS A 80 24.52 2.94 22.63
CA LYS A 80 25.58 3.90 22.28
C LYS A 80 26.97 3.34 22.61
N ALA A 81 27.13 2.74 23.78
CA ALA A 81 28.40 2.14 24.20
C ALA A 81 28.82 0.97 23.29
N MET A 82 27.85 0.15 22.84
CA MET A 82 28.12 -0.93 21.89
C MET A 82 28.61 -0.38 20.55
N THR A 83 27.88 0.58 19.95
CA THR A 83 28.25 1.14 18.64
C THR A 83 29.58 1.91 18.63
N THR A 84 30.17 2.14 19.81
CA THR A 84 31.45 2.83 19.96
C THR A 84 32.52 1.95 20.61
N SER A 85 32.22 0.67 20.91
CA SER A 85 33.12 -0.21 21.66
C SER A 85 34.46 -0.43 20.98
N ASP A 86 34.45 -0.50 19.64
CA ASP A 86 35.63 -0.72 18.82
C ASP A 86 36.22 0.59 18.26
N GLY A 87 35.73 1.73 18.77
CA GLY A 87 36.16 3.07 18.37
C GLY A 87 35.66 3.50 16.99
N PHE A 88 34.77 2.71 16.38
CA PHE A 88 34.15 2.99 15.09
C PHE A 88 32.66 2.65 15.11
N CYS A 89 31.80 3.59 14.71
CA CYS A 89 30.37 3.35 14.48
C CYS A 89 30.11 3.33 12.97
N ALA A 90 29.65 2.19 12.46
CA ALA A 90 29.32 2.04 11.05
C ALA A 90 28.03 2.80 10.70
N HIS A 91 27.94 3.30 9.47
CA HIS A 91 26.72 3.96 8.96
C HIS A 91 25.42 3.15 9.19
N SER A 92 25.47 1.83 9.03
CA SER A 92 24.32 0.94 9.26
C SER A 92 23.89 0.86 10.73
N GLU A 93 24.84 0.89 11.67
CA GLU A 93 24.55 0.94 13.10
C GLU A 93 24.00 2.31 13.49
N ALA A 94 24.60 3.39 12.98
CA ALA A 94 24.14 4.76 13.18
C ALA A 94 22.67 4.95 12.73
N LEU A 95 22.25 4.27 11.66
CA LEU A 95 20.86 4.30 11.20
C LEU A 95 19.88 3.60 12.16
N ILE A 96 20.31 2.51 12.80
CA ILE A 96 19.49 1.88 13.84
C ILE A 96 19.49 2.76 15.09
N MET A 97 20.64 3.34 15.44
CA MET A 97 20.79 4.23 16.58
C MET A 97 19.92 5.48 16.45
N ILE A 98 19.79 6.10 15.27
CA ILE A 98 18.92 7.27 15.13
C ILE A 98 17.45 6.89 15.39
N ALA A 99 17.01 5.70 14.97
CA ALA A 99 15.67 5.23 15.30
C ALA A 99 15.47 4.99 16.79
N LEU A 100 16.47 4.43 17.48
CA LEU A 100 16.44 4.22 18.92
C LEU A 100 16.46 5.55 19.69
N ILE A 101 17.28 6.52 19.28
CA ILE A 101 17.32 7.86 19.87
C ILE A 101 15.95 8.51 19.73
N MET A 102 15.39 8.54 18.53
CA MET A 102 14.11 9.19 18.28
C MET A 102 12.93 8.51 18.98
N ALA A 103 12.98 7.18 19.19
CA ALA A 103 11.90 6.44 19.83
C ALA A 103 12.03 6.34 21.37
N LEU A 104 13.25 6.42 21.91
CA LEU A 104 13.52 6.13 23.33
C LEU A 104 14.04 7.33 24.12
N ASP A 105 14.55 8.38 23.48
CA ASP A 105 15.03 9.57 24.17
C ASP A 105 13.85 10.48 24.55
N ASP A 106 13.60 10.63 25.85
CA ASP A 106 12.52 11.47 26.37
C ASP A 106 12.73 12.97 26.04
N CYS A 107 13.94 13.37 25.60
CA CYS A 107 14.24 14.72 25.14
C CYS A 107 14.00 14.93 23.63
N ALA A 108 13.63 13.90 22.88
CA ALA A 108 13.29 14.04 21.47
C ALA A 108 12.04 14.92 21.31
N GLU A 109 12.13 15.93 20.46
CA GLU A 109 10.99 16.84 20.22
C GLU A 109 10.00 16.25 19.21
N GLU A 110 10.49 15.38 18.33
CA GLU A 110 9.72 14.75 17.27
C GLU A 110 9.05 13.45 17.73
N GLN A 111 7.80 13.24 17.31
CA GLN A 111 7.15 11.94 17.46
C GLN A 111 7.69 10.98 16.42
N ALA A 112 8.30 9.90 16.88
CA ALA A 112 8.85 8.86 16.04
C ALA A 112 8.21 7.50 16.29
N GLU A 113 7.96 6.78 15.19
CA GLU A 113 7.43 5.43 15.22
C GLU A 113 8.32 4.50 14.39
N VAL A 114 8.45 3.25 14.83
CA VAL A 114 9.25 2.24 14.14
C VAL A 114 8.34 1.21 13.48
N TYR A 115 8.61 0.90 12.21
CA TYR A 115 7.89 -0.10 11.43
C TYR A 115 8.81 -1.19 10.90
N SER A 116 8.31 -2.42 10.89
CA SER A 116 8.97 -3.57 10.25
C SER A 116 8.03 -4.12 9.17
N ILE A 117 8.33 -3.80 7.91
CA ILE A 117 7.48 -4.13 6.76
C ILE A 117 8.10 -5.32 6.02
N PRO A 118 7.35 -6.37 5.63
CA PRO A 118 7.91 -7.47 4.85
C PRO A 118 8.59 -6.96 3.57
N LYS A 119 9.81 -7.43 3.29
CA LYS A 119 10.59 -6.95 2.14
C LYS A 119 9.91 -7.18 0.79
N ALA A 120 9.10 -8.23 0.70
CA ALA A 120 8.34 -8.55 -0.50
C ALA A 120 7.30 -7.49 -0.85
N ASP A 121 6.82 -6.76 0.17
CA ASP A 121 5.78 -5.76 0.01
C ASP A 121 6.41 -4.42 -0.36
N PHE A 122 7.38 -3.94 0.42
CA PHE A 122 8.04 -2.64 0.15
C PHE A 122 9.51 -2.59 0.58
N ASN A 123 10.39 -2.26 -0.36
CA ASN A 123 11.83 -2.24 -0.12
C ASN A 123 12.57 -1.18 -0.97
N VAL A 124 12.83 -0.03 -0.36
CA VAL A 124 13.71 1.03 -0.89
C VAL A 124 15.18 0.77 -0.52
N ASP A 125 16.11 1.57 -1.02
CA ASP A 125 17.51 1.50 -0.59
C ASP A 125 17.64 1.97 0.87
N VAL A 126 18.61 1.41 1.60
CA VAL A 126 18.90 1.85 2.99
C VAL A 126 19.30 3.33 2.98
N ALA A 127 18.97 4.07 4.04
CA ALA A 127 19.11 5.53 4.14
C ALA A 127 18.22 6.33 3.16
N THR A 128 17.23 5.71 2.50
CA THR A 128 16.21 6.46 1.77
C THR A 128 15.24 7.11 2.75
N ALA A 129 15.11 8.44 2.69
CA ALA A 129 14.16 9.24 3.45
C ALA A 129 13.01 9.66 2.52
N LEU A 130 11.87 9.01 2.66
CA LEU A 130 10.68 9.24 1.83
C LEU A 130 9.72 10.17 2.55
N TYR A 131 9.39 11.31 1.93
CA TYR A 131 8.29 12.14 2.41
C TYR A 131 6.94 11.44 2.16
N ILE A 132 6.15 11.28 3.23
CA ILE A 132 4.82 10.66 3.20
C ILE A 132 3.79 11.58 3.87
N GLU A 133 2.56 11.53 3.39
CA GLU A 133 1.40 12.23 3.96
C GLU A 133 0.13 11.48 3.54
N ASP A 134 -0.88 11.39 4.42
CA ASP A 134 -2.18 10.79 4.06
C ASP A 134 -3.13 11.81 3.39
N GLU A 135 -3.00 13.08 3.77
CA GLU A 135 -3.69 14.23 3.17
C GLU A 135 -2.68 15.32 2.82
N TYR A 136 -2.99 16.12 1.80
CA TYR A 136 -2.07 17.17 1.33
C TYR A 136 -1.95 18.29 2.37
N ASP A 137 -0.76 18.44 2.93
CA ASP A 137 -0.44 19.54 3.84
C ASP A 137 0.25 20.68 3.10
N GLY A 138 -0.46 21.79 2.88
CA GLY A 138 0.05 22.91 2.10
C GLY A 138 1.30 23.56 2.71
N GLN A 139 1.32 23.72 4.04
CA GLN A 139 2.40 24.41 4.73
C GLN A 139 3.73 23.64 4.64
N THR A 140 3.69 22.33 4.89
CA THR A 140 4.85 21.44 4.83
C THR A 140 5.35 21.29 3.40
N ASN A 141 4.46 21.07 2.43
CA ASN A 141 4.85 20.99 1.02
C ASN A 141 5.48 22.30 0.52
N GLU A 142 4.94 23.46 0.89
CA GLU A 142 5.54 24.75 0.56
C GLU A 142 6.93 24.91 1.18
N ALA A 143 7.13 24.49 2.42
CA ALA A 143 8.43 24.51 3.09
C ALA A 143 9.44 23.58 2.37
N ILE A 144 9.03 22.35 2.03
CA ILE A 144 9.86 21.42 1.26
C ILE A 144 10.26 22.03 -0.08
N VAL A 145 9.32 22.62 -0.83
CA VAL A 145 9.61 23.19 -2.14
C VAL A 145 10.56 24.39 -2.02
N ARG A 146 10.34 25.27 -1.05
CA ARG A 146 11.18 26.44 -0.77
C ARG A 146 12.63 26.03 -0.47
N ASP A 147 12.80 25.02 0.38
CA ASP A 147 14.11 24.62 0.93
C ASP A 147 14.65 23.31 0.32
N TYR A 148 14.05 22.83 -0.79
CA TYR A 148 14.31 21.51 -1.36
C TYR A 148 15.79 21.23 -1.59
N ARG A 149 16.50 22.19 -2.20
CA ARG A 149 17.92 22.05 -2.52
C ARG A 149 18.76 21.87 -1.25
N THR A 150 18.42 22.58 -0.18
CA THR A 150 19.13 22.51 1.09
C THR A 150 18.88 21.15 1.75
N ILE A 151 17.62 20.76 1.91
CA ILE A 151 17.22 19.45 2.47
C ILE A 151 17.90 18.31 1.70
N PHE A 152 17.80 18.34 0.37
CA PHE A 152 18.38 17.32 -0.48
C PHE A 152 19.91 17.24 -0.32
N LYS A 153 20.60 18.38 -0.27
CA LYS A 153 22.07 18.40 -0.18
C LYS A 153 22.58 18.01 1.19
N GLU A 154 21.95 18.46 2.26
CA GLU A 154 22.33 18.05 3.62
C GLU A 154 22.15 16.54 3.83
N MET A 155 21.00 15.99 3.43
CA MET A 155 20.77 14.54 3.46
C MET A 155 21.80 13.80 2.60
N GLN A 156 22.05 14.27 1.38
CA GLN A 156 23.02 13.64 0.47
C GLN A 156 24.45 13.61 1.03
N LEU A 157 24.87 14.66 1.76
CA LEU A 157 26.22 14.74 2.34
C LEU A 157 26.49 13.66 3.39
N LEU A 158 25.45 13.20 4.09
CA LEU A 158 25.53 12.14 5.10
C LEU A 158 25.07 10.77 4.57
N GLY A 159 24.94 10.63 3.25
CA GLY A 159 24.62 9.37 2.59
C GLY A 159 23.13 9.03 2.53
N PHE A 160 22.24 9.95 2.94
CA PHE A 160 20.80 9.76 2.81
C PHE A 160 20.32 10.08 1.39
N HIS A 161 19.23 9.42 0.99
CA HIS A 161 18.54 9.67 -0.26
C HIS A 161 17.16 10.26 0.00
N PHE A 162 17.04 11.59 -0.13
CA PHE A 162 15.76 12.27 0.03
C PHE A 162 14.85 12.04 -1.18
N VAL A 163 13.66 11.52 -0.93
CA VAL A 163 12.65 11.26 -1.95
C VAL A 163 11.42 12.11 -1.67
N TYR A 164 11.15 13.04 -2.59
CA TYR A 164 9.96 13.87 -2.61
C TYR A 164 9.17 13.58 -3.89
N LEU A 165 8.03 12.88 -3.74
CA LEU A 165 7.26 12.35 -4.87
C LEU A 165 6.86 13.42 -5.89
N PRO A 166 6.41 14.63 -5.51
CA PRO A 166 6.03 15.66 -6.49
C PRO A 166 7.15 16.04 -7.47
N ASN A 167 8.43 15.98 -7.06
CA ASN A 167 9.55 16.22 -7.97
C ASN A 167 9.73 15.08 -8.98
N ILE A 168 9.51 13.83 -8.56
CA ILE A 168 9.56 12.65 -9.44
C ILE A 168 8.44 12.72 -10.47
N ILE A 169 7.21 13.03 -10.03
CA ILE A 169 6.07 13.17 -10.93
C ILE A 169 6.24 14.36 -11.87
N ARG A 170 6.83 15.48 -11.41
CA ARG A 170 7.20 16.59 -12.29
C ARG A 170 8.17 16.13 -13.39
N HIS A 171 9.21 15.39 -13.05
CA HIS A 171 10.15 14.84 -14.02
C HIS A 171 9.46 13.91 -15.04
N TYR A 172 8.51 13.09 -14.59
CA TYR A 172 7.70 12.26 -15.49
C TYR A 172 6.82 13.09 -16.44
N ARG A 173 6.27 14.21 -15.97
CA ARG A 173 5.48 15.12 -16.82
C ARG A 173 6.33 15.90 -17.82
N GLU A 174 7.59 16.16 -17.49
CA GLU A 174 8.55 16.83 -18.38
C GLU A 174 9.11 15.88 -19.45
N THR A 175 9.02 14.56 -19.23
CA THR A 175 9.39 13.54 -20.22
C THR A 175 8.37 13.52 -21.37
N ASP A 176 8.84 13.36 -22.61
CA ASP A 176 7.97 13.22 -23.79
C ASP A 176 6.90 12.13 -23.60
N GLU A 177 5.65 12.47 -23.92
CA GLU A 177 4.49 11.60 -23.71
C GLU A 177 4.63 10.26 -24.46
N ARG A 178 5.14 10.29 -25.70
CA ARG A 178 5.30 9.07 -26.50
C ARG A 178 6.37 8.18 -25.88
N LEU A 179 7.48 8.76 -25.45
CA LEU A 179 8.55 8.05 -24.75
C LEU A 179 8.04 7.42 -23.45
N MET A 180 7.29 8.18 -22.63
CA MET A 180 6.72 7.65 -21.38
C MET A 180 5.78 6.47 -21.64
N LYS A 181 4.89 6.58 -22.64
CA LYS A 181 4.00 5.48 -23.02
C LYS A 181 4.79 4.26 -23.52
N GLN A 182 5.84 4.47 -24.31
CA GLN A 182 6.73 3.37 -24.74
C GLN A 182 7.41 2.68 -23.55
N ILE A 183 7.84 3.44 -22.54
CA ILE A 183 8.42 2.89 -21.31
C ILE A 183 7.37 2.05 -20.57
N LEU A 184 6.15 2.56 -20.38
CA LEU A 184 5.07 1.81 -19.73
C LEU A 184 4.72 0.53 -20.50
N THR A 185 4.66 0.58 -21.83
CA THR A 185 4.46 -0.61 -22.67
C THR A 185 5.61 -1.61 -22.52
N PHE A 186 6.86 -1.13 -22.45
CA PHE A 186 8.03 -1.98 -22.26
C PHE A 186 8.02 -2.67 -20.88
N LEU A 187 7.65 -1.94 -19.83
CA LEU A 187 7.60 -2.47 -18.46
C LEU A 187 6.38 -3.37 -18.21
N ALA A 188 5.27 -3.15 -18.92
CA ALA A 188 4.04 -3.92 -18.78
C ALA A 188 3.49 -4.40 -20.14
N PRO A 189 4.21 -5.30 -20.85
CA PRO A 189 3.92 -5.68 -22.24
C PRO A 189 2.59 -6.43 -22.43
N ALA A 190 2.00 -6.94 -21.35
CA ALA A 190 0.69 -7.61 -21.38
C ALA A 190 -0.49 -6.62 -21.35
N SER A 191 -0.24 -5.32 -21.14
CA SER A 191 -1.27 -4.29 -21.06
C SER A 191 -1.76 -3.90 -22.46
N SER A 192 -3.05 -3.63 -22.62
CA SER A 192 -3.59 -3.04 -23.85
C SER A 192 -3.26 -1.55 -23.96
N ASP A 193 -3.36 -0.98 -25.17
CA ASP A 193 -3.13 0.45 -25.39
C ASP A 193 -4.06 1.33 -24.52
N GLU A 194 -5.31 0.91 -24.33
CA GLU A 194 -6.28 1.60 -23.46
C GLU A 194 -5.86 1.57 -21.99
N GLN A 195 -5.22 0.48 -21.54
CA GLN A 195 -4.68 0.36 -20.19
C GLN A 195 -3.44 1.23 -20.02
N ILE A 196 -2.50 1.20 -20.97
CA ILE A 196 -1.31 2.06 -20.95
C ILE A 196 -1.71 3.53 -20.89
N GLU A 197 -2.73 3.92 -21.65
CA GLU A 197 -3.27 5.26 -21.62
C GLU A 197 -3.87 5.63 -20.25
N GLY A 198 -4.58 4.71 -19.60
CA GLY A 198 -5.11 4.88 -18.25
C GLY A 198 -3.99 4.99 -17.20
N ASP A 199 -3.01 4.10 -17.27
CA ASP A 199 -1.85 4.04 -16.39
C ASP A 199 -1.01 5.32 -16.51
N TYR A 200 -0.79 5.81 -17.72
CA TYR A 200 -0.12 7.09 -17.98
C TYR A 200 -0.82 8.26 -17.27
N ARG A 201 -2.14 8.43 -17.47
CA ARG A 201 -2.89 9.52 -16.84
C ARG A 201 -2.89 9.42 -15.32
N SER A 202 -3.04 8.22 -14.80
CA SER A 202 -3.02 7.96 -13.35
C SER A 202 -1.65 8.28 -12.74
N LEU A 203 -0.56 7.84 -13.39
CA LEU A 203 0.81 8.15 -12.96
C LEU A 203 1.09 9.66 -12.99
N MET A 204 0.72 10.36 -14.07
CA MET A 204 0.90 11.80 -14.18
C MET A 204 0.06 12.58 -13.15
N GLY A 205 -1.08 12.04 -12.73
CA GLY A 205 -1.97 12.65 -11.72
C GLY A 205 -1.61 12.33 -10.27
N MET A 206 -0.59 11.51 -10.03
CA MET A 206 -0.26 11.01 -8.70
C MET A 206 0.20 12.14 -7.76
N THR A 207 -0.35 12.14 -6.55
CA THR A 207 0.06 12.95 -5.40
C THR A 207 0.68 12.08 -4.32
N THR A 208 1.42 12.68 -3.37
CA THR A 208 1.96 11.96 -2.20
C THR A 208 0.86 11.24 -1.43
N ALA A 209 -0.26 11.92 -1.15
CA ALA A 209 -1.45 11.33 -0.55
C ALA A 209 -2.00 10.12 -1.31
N SER A 210 -2.15 10.21 -2.64
CA SER A 210 -2.61 9.07 -3.45
C SER A 210 -1.61 7.91 -3.45
N PHE A 211 -0.31 8.21 -3.43
CA PHE A 211 0.73 7.19 -3.35
C PHE A 211 0.69 6.44 -2.01
N CYS A 212 0.56 7.16 -0.90
CA CYS A 212 0.47 6.56 0.44
C CYS A 212 -0.79 5.71 0.58
N ARG A 213 -1.97 6.23 0.19
CA ARG A 213 -3.23 5.48 0.32
C ARG A 213 -3.36 4.33 -0.66
N ASP A 214 -3.10 4.60 -1.94
CA ASP A 214 -3.43 3.65 -3.01
C ASP A 214 -2.30 2.66 -3.27
N LEU A 215 -1.03 3.08 -3.18
CA LEU A 215 0.09 2.17 -3.39
C LEU A 215 0.53 1.55 -2.06
N LEU A 216 0.98 2.32 -1.08
CA LEU A 216 1.47 1.73 0.17
C LEU A 216 0.35 1.03 0.96
N GLY A 217 -0.77 1.71 1.19
CA GLY A 217 -1.89 1.19 1.97
C GLY A 217 -2.69 0.10 1.25
N ASN A 218 -3.27 0.40 0.08
CA ASN A 218 -4.20 -0.53 -0.59
C ASN A 218 -3.50 -1.66 -1.36
N LYS A 219 -2.38 -1.35 -2.02
CA LYS A 219 -1.73 -2.30 -2.93
C LYS A 219 -0.71 -3.18 -2.25
N LEU A 220 0.10 -2.59 -1.37
CA LEU A 220 1.13 -3.29 -0.61
C LEU A 220 0.63 -3.75 0.77
N GLY A 221 -0.55 -3.29 1.20
CA GLY A 221 -1.17 -3.74 2.45
C GLY A 221 -0.54 -3.14 3.72
N ILE A 222 0.19 -2.03 3.59
CA ILE A 222 0.84 -1.35 4.71
C ILE A 222 -0.17 -0.39 5.34
N GLU A 223 -1.12 -0.95 6.09
CA GLU A 223 -2.22 -0.20 6.70
C GLU A 223 -1.73 0.74 7.81
N GLU A 224 -0.58 0.46 8.41
CA GLU A 224 0.04 1.22 9.48
C GLU A 224 0.44 2.64 9.06
N LEU A 225 0.56 2.90 7.75
CA LEU A 225 0.87 4.22 7.20
C LEU A 225 -0.38 5.01 6.77
N ARG A 226 -1.59 4.48 7.00
CA ARG A 226 -2.84 5.24 6.78
C ARG A 226 -2.98 6.31 7.86
N GLN A 227 -3.65 7.42 7.53
CA GLN A 227 -3.91 8.52 8.48
C GLN A 227 -2.65 9.14 9.09
N THR A 228 -1.54 9.05 8.38
CA THR A 228 -0.26 9.61 8.80
C THR A 228 -0.22 11.12 8.51
N TYR A 229 0.11 11.91 9.53
CA TYR A 229 0.53 13.31 9.38
C TYR A 229 1.79 13.40 8.50
N PRO A 230 2.11 14.57 7.91
CA PRO A 230 3.35 14.73 7.16
C PRO A 230 4.56 14.17 7.92
N ALA A 231 5.30 13.27 7.29
CA ALA A 231 6.40 12.57 7.95
C ALA A 231 7.51 12.19 6.97
N LEU A 232 8.70 11.95 7.52
CA LEU A 232 9.80 11.29 6.83
C LEU A 232 9.83 9.82 7.23
N LEU A 233 9.58 8.94 6.26
CA LEU A 233 9.75 7.50 6.39
C LEU A 233 11.16 7.11 5.93
N ILE A 234 12.04 6.82 6.88
CA ILE A 234 13.45 6.56 6.65
C ILE A 234 13.74 5.07 6.79
N LYS A 235 14.31 4.46 5.76
CA LYS A 235 14.74 3.06 5.84
C LYS A 235 16.06 2.96 6.61
N ILE A 236 15.99 2.36 7.79
CA ILE A 236 17.14 2.24 8.70
C ILE A 236 17.91 0.93 8.51
N GLY A 237 17.25 -0.10 8.00
CA GLY A 237 17.92 -1.39 7.86
C GLY A 237 17.00 -2.52 7.42
N SER A 238 17.42 -3.73 7.74
CA SER A 238 16.70 -4.93 7.39
C SER A 238 17.01 -6.01 8.40
N SER A 239 16.03 -6.86 8.67
CA SER A 239 16.22 -7.96 9.59
C SER A 239 15.53 -9.24 9.13
N PHE A 240 15.92 -10.35 9.73
CA PHE A 240 15.32 -11.66 9.49
C PHE A 240 14.59 -12.12 10.75
N VAL A 241 13.32 -12.49 10.59
CA VAL A 241 12.42 -12.83 11.70
C VAL A 241 11.63 -14.07 11.32
N ALA A 242 11.79 -15.14 12.10
CA ALA A 242 11.08 -16.40 11.90
C ALA A 242 11.08 -16.96 10.46
N GLY A 243 12.16 -16.76 9.69
CA GLY A 243 12.25 -17.23 8.30
C GLY A 243 11.89 -16.21 7.23
N HIS A 244 11.46 -15.00 7.62
CA HIS A 244 11.01 -13.95 6.71
C HIS A 244 11.88 -12.70 6.82
N ALA A 245 12.13 -12.04 5.68
CA ALA A 245 12.92 -10.81 5.64
C ALA A 245 12.02 -9.58 5.77
N TYR A 246 12.40 -8.67 6.66
CA TYR A 246 11.73 -7.39 6.90
C TYR A 246 12.66 -6.22 6.57
N SER A 247 12.08 -5.14 6.08
CA SER A 247 12.69 -3.82 6.02
C SER A 247 12.25 -3.03 7.24
N ASN A 248 13.21 -2.46 7.96
CA ASN A 248 12.92 -1.64 9.14
C ASN A 248 12.96 -0.17 8.74
N TYR A 249 11.98 0.58 9.23
CA TYR A 249 11.80 2.00 8.97
C TYR A 249 11.58 2.76 10.28
N VAL A 250 12.05 3.99 10.33
CA VAL A 250 11.60 4.99 11.32
C VAL A 250 10.77 6.03 10.58
N LYS A 251 9.60 6.36 11.14
CA LYS A 251 8.75 7.46 10.70
C LYS A 251 8.93 8.61 11.68
N VAL A 252 9.32 9.77 11.19
CA VAL A 252 9.51 10.99 11.98
C VAL A 252 8.52 12.02 11.49
N GLU A 253 7.61 12.47 12.35
CA GLU A 253 6.66 13.53 11.99
C GLU A 253 7.39 14.85 11.67
N VAL A 254 6.89 15.56 10.68
CA VAL A 254 7.43 16.85 10.22
C VAL A 254 6.31 17.84 10.00
N ASP A 255 6.65 19.12 9.94
CA ASP A 255 5.71 20.20 9.73
C ASP A 255 6.31 21.31 8.84
N GLY A 256 5.76 22.53 8.95
CA GLY A 256 6.25 23.70 8.21
C GLY A 256 7.72 24.10 8.48
N ASP A 257 8.38 23.55 9.50
CA ASP A 257 9.80 23.73 9.79
C ASP A 257 10.62 22.45 9.54
N ILE A 258 10.22 21.65 8.54
CA ILE A 258 10.90 20.41 8.15
C ILE A 258 12.42 20.55 7.99
N LEU A 259 12.92 21.70 7.51
CA LEU A 259 14.37 21.90 7.35
C LEU A 259 15.09 21.76 8.71
N ARG A 260 14.53 22.33 9.77
CA ARG A 260 15.10 22.24 11.11
C ARG A 260 15.05 20.82 11.65
N THR A 261 13.95 20.10 11.43
CA THR A 261 13.84 18.69 11.80
C THR A 261 14.90 17.84 11.09
N VAL A 262 15.11 18.07 9.79
CA VAL A 262 16.15 17.40 9.01
C VAL A 262 17.54 17.72 9.56
N GLN A 263 17.84 19.00 9.83
CA GLN A 263 19.12 19.41 10.39
C GLN A 263 19.41 18.73 11.72
N ARG A 264 18.46 18.70 12.66
CA ARG A 264 18.63 18.01 13.94
C ARG A 264 18.89 16.52 13.79
N LEU A 265 18.12 15.86 12.92
CA LEU A 265 18.29 14.44 12.64
C LEU A 265 19.70 14.17 12.10
N LEU A 266 20.13 14.97 11.14
CA LEU A 266 21.42 14.83 10.48
C LEU A 266 22.60 15.18 11.40
N ASP A 267 22.47 16.20 12.25
CA ASP A 267 23.48 16.55 13.26
C ASP A 267 23.65 15.40 14.26
N SER A 268 22.54 14.86 14.79
CA SER A 268 22.55 13.70 15.70
C SER A 268 23.19 12.48 15.04
N PHE A 269 22.93 12.28 13.75
CA PHE A 269 23.52 11.20 12.97
C PHE A 269 25.03 11.40 12.75
N ALA A 270 25.44 12.61 12.38
CA ALA A 270 26.83 12.95 12.11
C ALA A 270 27.71 12.85 13.35
N GLU A 271 27.19 13.19 14.54
CA GLU A 271 27.90 13.05 15.81
C GLU A 271 28.31 11.60 16.12
N MET A 272 27.57 10.62 15.62
CA MET A 272 27.87 9.19 15.81
C MET A 272 28.96 8.68 14.86
N LEU A 273 29.11 9.30 13.69
CA LEU A 273 29.97 8.80 12.63
C LEU A 273 31.44 9.10 12.91
N SER A 274 32.23 8.04 13.06
CA SER A 274 33.68 8.10 13.19
C SER A 274 34.36 8.06 11.81
N SER A 275 34.59 9.23 11.20
CA SER A 275 35.48 9.43 10.03
C SER A 275 35.13 8.73 8.70
N ASP A 276 33.87 8.33 8.49
CA ASP A 276 33.47 7.68 7.24
C ASP A 276 33.65 8.60 6.02
N VAL A 277 34.34 8.07 5.00
CA VAL A 277 34.43 8.67 3.67
C VAL A 277 33.19 8.27 2.89
N PHE A 278 32.17 9.12 2.88
CA PHE A 278 30.97 8.87 2.08
C PHE A 278 31.23 9.17 0.60
N ILE A 279 31.13 8.12 -0.24
CA ILE A 279 31.10 8.29 -1.69
C ILE A 279 29.67 8.71 -2.09
N VAL A 280 29.49 10.03 -2.23
CA VAL A 280 28.24 10.59 -2.77
C VAL A 280 28.11 10.15 -4.23
N LYS A 281 27.15 9.25 -4.51
CA LYS A 281 26.75 8.96 -5.90
C LYS A 281 26.12 10.21 -6.49
N THR A 282 26.88 10.91 -7.31
CA THR A 282 26.43 12.01 -8.16
C THR A 282 26.03 11.44 -9.51
N SER A 283 24.84 10.86 -9.61
CA SER A 283 24.20 10.70 -10.91
C SER A 283 23.74 12.08 -11.37
N GLU A 284 24.60 12.80 -12.11
CA GLU A 284 24.23 14.06 -12.76
C GLU A 284 23.29 13.81 -13.93
N GLU A 285 22.27 14.66 -14.01
CA GLU A 285 21.22 14.72 -15.03
C GLU A 285 21.83 15.02 -16.42
N ARG A 286 21.46 14.23 -17.44
CA ARG A 286 21.66 14.60 -18.86
C ARG A 286 20.29 14.61 -19.53
N GLY A 287 19.99 15.69 -20.26
CA GLY A 287 18.64 16.06 -20.72
C GLY A 287 17.86 15.08 -21.61
N ASP A 288 18.44 13.93 -22.00
CA ASP A 288 17.79 12.92 -22.85
C ASP A 288 17.69 11.53 -22.19
N GLN A 289 17.96 11.40 -20.88
CA GLN A 289 17.96 10.10 -20.19
C GLN A 289 16.75 9.92 -19.27
N PHE A 290 16.01 8.82 -19.45
CA PHE A 290 14.99 8.41 -18.51
C PHE A 290 15.62 7.67 -17.31
N HIS A 291 15.45 8.21 -16.11
CA HIS A 291 15.98 7.60 -14.90
C HIS A 291 15.18 6.36 -14.49
N TYR A 292 15.75 5.16 -14.71
CA TYR A 292 15.19 3.88 -14.28
C TYR A 292 16.08 3.18 -13.23
N HIS A 293 16.29 3.85 -12.10
CA HIS A 293 17.09 3.33 -10.97
C HIS A 293 16.57 3.88 -9.64
N GLY A 294 16.97 3.27 -8.52
CA GLY A 294 16.55 3.68 -7.18
C GLY A 294 15.02 3.75 -7.04
N PHE A 295 14.54 4.79 -6.36
CA PHE A 295 13.10 4.98 -6.12
C PHE A 295 12.29 5.20 -7.41
N TYR A 296 12.85 5.76 -8.49
CA TYR A 296 12.13 5.93 -9.77
C TYR A 296 11.66 4.58 -10.32
N LYS A 297 12.57 3.60 -10.35
CA LYS A 297 12.26 2.23 -10.76
C LYS A 297 11.23 1.62 -9.80
N GLN A 298 11.45 1.75 -8.50
CA GLN A 298 10.57 1.13 -7.51
C GLN A 298 9.14 1.71 -7.54
N LEU A 299 9.00 3.01 -7.75
CA LEU A 299 7.69 3.65 -7.92
C LEU A 299 6.96 3.06 -9.13
N LEU A 300 7.64 2.90 -10.26
CA LEU A 300 7.06 2.27 -11.46
C LEU A 300 6.75 0.79 -11.23
N ASP A 301 7.64 0.03 -10.60
CA ASP A 301 7.40 -1.37 -10.27
C ASP A 301 6.14 -1.49 -9.40
N ILE A 302 6.07 -0.73 -8.29
CA ILE A 302 4.90 -0.72 -7.41
C ILE A 302 3.66 -0.29 -8.17
N PHE A 303 3.74 0.76 -8.99
CA PHE A 303 2.62 1.27 -9.76
C PHE A 303 2.11 0.27 -10.80
N LEU A 304 3.00 -0.49 -11.43
CA LEU A 304 2.67 -1.47 -12.47
C LEU A 304 2.35 -2.86 -11.94
N ILE A 305 2.63 -3.16 -10.66
CA ILE A 305 2.09 -4.37 -10.01
C ILE A 305 0.58 -4.38 -10.25
N ARG A 306 0.02 -5.46 -10.79
CA ARG A 306 -1.43 -5.55 -10.97
C ARG A 306 -1.99 -6.41 -9.86
N THR A 307 -2.14 -5.85 -8.67
CA THR A 307 -2.85 -6.44 -7.53
C THR A 307 -3.77 -5.39 -6.95
N ASN A 308 -4.91 -5.80 -6.38
CA ASN A 308 -5.86 -4.88 -5.74
C ASN A 308 -6.31 -3.69 -6.62
N VAL A 309 -6.67 -3.94 -7.89
CA VAL A 309 -7.22 -2.94 -8.80
C VAL A 309 -8.75 -2.89 -8.69
N ARG A 310 -9.32 -1.76 -8.26
CA ARG A 310 -10.78 -1.57 -8.26
C ARG A 310 -11.23 -1.27 -9.69
N SER A 311 -11.91 -2.22 -10.34
CA SER A 311 -12.37 -2.03 -11.72
C SER A 311 -13.80 -1.51 -11.79
N ARG A 312 -14.00 -0.52 -12.65
CA ARG A 312 -15.30 -0.13 -13.16
C ARG A 312 -15.98 -1.33 -13.82
N VAL A 313 -17.30 -1.33 -13.79
CA VAL A 313 -18.14 -2.26 -14.55
C VAL A 313 -18.77 -1.49 -15.70
N VAL A 314 -18.46 -1.86 -16.94
CA VAL A 314 -19.02 -1.22 -18.13
C VAL A 314 -19.92 -2.21 -18.85
N ILE A 315 -21.21 -1.90 -18.91
CA ILE A 315 -22.21 -2.68 -19.64
C ILE A 315 -22.29 -2.11 -21.06
N ASP A 316 -22.08 -2.96 -22.06
CA ASP A 316 -22.32 -2.62 -23.47
C ASP A 316 -23.51 -3.42 -24.01
N PRO A 317 -24.72 -2.83 -24.06
CA PRO A 317 -25.90 -3.53 -24.55
C PRO A 317 -25.81 -3.90 -26.03
N TYR A 318 -25.15 -3.08 -26.85
CA TYR A 318 -25.05 -3.24 -28.29
C TYR A 318 -24.14 -4.39 -28.67
N ARG A 319 -23.00 -4.51 -27.97
CA ARG A 319 -22.06 -5.64 -28.12
C ARG A 319 -22.47 -6.85 -27.28
N GLN A 320 -23.45 -6.70 -26.39
CA GLN A 320 -23.86 -7.71 -25.41
C GLN A 320 -22.69 -8.13 -24.50
N GLU A 321 -21.83 -7.18 -24.14
CA GLU A 321 -20.61 -7.39 -23.34
C GLU A 321 -20.72 -6.71 -21.98
N ILE A 322 -20.00 -7.26 -20.99
CA ILE A 322 -19.81 -6.63 -19.68
C ILE A 322 -18.30 -6.65 -19.43
N GLN A 323 -17.70 -5.48 -19.34
CA GLN A 323 -16.25 -5.29 -19.27
C GLN A 323 -15.83 -4.77 -17.90
N PHE A 324 -14.63 -5.19 -17.50
CA PHE A 324 -13.89 -4.73 -16.33
C PHE A 324 -12.59 -4.09 -16.87
N PRO A 325 -12.68 -2.87 -17.44
CA PRO A 325 -11.60 -2.29 -18.25
C PRO A 325 -10.31 -2.10 -17.47
N ASP A 326 -10.39 -1.77 -16.19
CA ASP A 326 -9.21 -1.44 -15.37
C ASP A 326 -8.35 -2.69 -15.08
N VAL A 327 -8.90 -3.89 -15.24
CA VAL A 327 -8.15 -5.16 -15.17
C VAL A 327 -8.09 -5.89 -16.51
N GLY A 328 -8.53 -5.26 -17.60
CA GLY A 328 -8.49 -5.85 -18.95
C GLY A 328 -9.31 -7.14 -19.07
N ALA A 329 -10.35 -7.29 -18.26
CA ALA A 329 -11.17 -8.49 -18.23
C ALA A 329 -12.57 -8.24 -18.78
N MET A 330 -13.22 -9.32 -19.20
CA MET A 330 -14.61 -9.33 -19.63
C MET A 330 -15.34 -10.46 -18.93
N LEU A 331 -16.63 -10.29 -18.65
CA LEU A 331 -17.47 -11.35 -18.10
C LEU A 331 -17.69 -12.44 -19.18
N SER A 332 -16.79 -13.42 -19.19
CA SER A 332 -16.75 -14.53 -20.14
C SER A 332 -17.39 -15.81 -19.56
N GLY A 333 -17.65 -16.81 -20.41
CA GLY A 333 -18.25 -18.09 -19.96
C GLY A 333 -19.74 -18.02 -19.57
N VAL A 334 -20.40 -16.89 -19.83
CA VAL A 334 -21.82 -16.65 -19.53
C VAL A 334 -22.60 -16.28 -20.78
N HIS A 335 -23.86 -16.70 -20.87
CA HIS A 335 -24.75 -16.31 -21.96
C HIS A 335 -25.57 -15.08 -21.60
N ARG A 336 -26.35 -14.59 -22.57
CA ARG A 336 -27.25 -13.44 -22.43
C ARG A 336 -28.11 -13.49 -21.17
N ARG A 337 -28.64 -14.67 -20.82
CA ARG A 337 -29.49 -14.85 -19.63
C ARG A 337 -28.75 -14.59 -18.32
N GLU A 338 -27.51 -15.04 -18.19
CA GLU A 338 -26.69 -14.78 -17.01
C GLU A 338 -26.20 -13.32 -16.98
N LYS A 339 -25.89 -12.72 -18.14
CA LYS A 339 -25.54 -11.29 -18.26
C LYS A 339 -26.71 -10.39 -17.85
N ALA A 340 -27.93 -10.70 -18.29
CA ALA A 340 -29.14 -9.98 -17.89
C ALA A 340 -29.41 -10.12 -16.38
N LEU A 341 -29.15 -11.30 -15.81
CA LEU A 341 -29.27 -11.53 -14.36
C LEU A 341 -28.25 -10.69 -13.59
N PHE A 342 -27.02 -10.58 -14.08
CA PHE A 342 -25.98 -9.74 -13.47
C PHE A 342 -26.40 -8.26 -13.45
N ILE A 343 -26.85 -7.72 -14.60
CA ILE A 343 -27.31 -6.32 -14.69
C ILE A 343 -28.52 -6.07 -13.78
N LEU A 344 -29.46 -7.02 -13.70
CA LEU A 344 -30.59 -6.92 -12.76
C LEU A 344 -30.11 -6.77 -11.32
N LEU A 345 -29.13 -7.57 -10.91
CA LEU A 345 -28.58 -7.51 -9.56
C LEU A 345 -27.85 -6.18 -9.32
N LEU A 346 -27.14 -5.64 -10.31
CA LEU A 346 -26.54 -4.29 -10.22
C LEU A 346 -27.59 -3.20 -10.01
N CYS A 347 -28.74 -3.27 -10.70
CA CYS A 347 -29.85 -2.34 -10.50
C CYS A 347 -30.50 -2.44 -9.11
N HIS A 348 -30.38 -3.60 -8.45
CA HIS A 348 -30.86 -3.80 -7.07
C HIS A 348 -29.78 -3.51 -6.02
N GLY A 349 -28.50 -3.55 -6.38
CA GLY A 349 -27.38 -3.22 -5.50
C GLY A 349 -27.42 -4.00 -4.18
N ALA A 350 -27.17 -3.29 -3.08
CA ALA A 350 -27.15 -3.85 -1.73
C ALA A 350 -28.53 -4.36 -1.26
N ASP A 351 -29.63 -3.77 -1.75
CA ASP A 351 -31.00 -4.21 -1.41
C ASP A 351 -31.23 -5.67 -1.80
N GLY A 352 -30.61 -6.08 -2.91
CA GLY A 352 -30.63 -7.44 -3.44
C GLY A 352 -31.99 -7.95 -3.91
N VAL A 353 -31.99 -9.17 -4.43
CA VAL A 353 -33.18 -9.82 -4.99
C VAL A 353 -33.54 -11.09 -4.23
N ASN A 354 -34.79 -11.17 -3.76
CA ASN A 354 -35.35 -12.41 -3.19
C ASN A 354 -36.11 -13.21 -4.26
N PHE A 355 -35.43 -14.19 -4.87
CA PHE A 355 -36.04 -15.10 -5.85
C PHE A 355 -37.00 -16.15 -5.25
N SER A 356 -37.12 -16.21 -3.93
CA SER A 356 -37.93 -17.22 -3.20
C SER A 356 -39.14 -16.61 -2.50
N THR A 357 -39.61 -15.46 -2.98
CA THR A 357 -40.81 -14.81 -2.43
C THR A 357 -42.06 -15.65 -2.70
N ALA A 358 -42.91 -15.80 -1.67
CA ALA A 358 -44.21 -16.47 -1.79
C ALA A 358 -45.30 -15.55 -2.39
N LYS A 359 -45.02 -14.24 -2.53
CA LYS A 359 -45.95 -13.27 -3.09
C LYS A 359 -45.87 -13.28 -4.62
N ALA A 360 -46.96 -13.70 -5.26
CA ALA A 360 -47.07 -13.80 -6.71
C ALA A 360 -46.78 -12.47 -7.42
N GLU A 361 -47.28 -11.35 -6.88
CA GLU A 361 -47.04 -10.01 -7.44
C GLU A 361 -45.54 -9.65 -7.46
N THR A 362 -44.82 -9.92 -6.38
CA THR A 362 -43.38 -9.66 -6.29
C THR A 362 -42.60 -10.55 -7.27
N ALA A 363 -43.01 -11.81 -7.43
CA ALA A 363 -42.40 -12.74 -8.39
C ALA A 363 -42.64 -12.30 -9.85
N GLN A 364 -43.87 -11.93 -10.20
CA GLN A 364 -44.21 -11.40 -11.53
C GLN A 364 -43.49 -10.09 -11.84
N ARG A 365 -43.36 -9.21 -10.84
CA ARG A 365 -42.63 -7.95 -10.95
C ARG A 365 -41.15 -8.18 -11.23
N LEU A 366 -40.52 -9.10 -10.50
CA LEU A 366 -39.13 -9.48 -10.75
C LEU A 366 -38.94 -10.07 -12.15
N GLN A 367 -39.88 -10.92 -12.59
CA GLN A 367 -39.84 -11.49 -13.94
C GLN A 367 -39.98 -10.40 -15.02
N ARG A 368 -40.82 -9.38 -14.80
CA ARG A 368 -40.95 -8.22 -15.71
C ARG A 368 -39.65 -7.40 -15.79
N GLN A 369 -39.03 -7.11 -14.65
CA GLN A 369 -37.74 -6.41 -14.60
C GLN A 369 -36.64 -7.18 -15.35
N TYR A 370 -36.51 -8.49 -15.07
CA TYR A 370 -35.55 -9.33 -15.76
C TYR A 370 -35.78 -9.39 -17.26
N ARG A 371 -37.04 -9.53 -17.68
CA ARG A 371 -37.42 -9.59 -19.08
C ARG A 371 -37.07 -8.31 -19.84
N TYR A 372 -37.26 -7.16 -19.21
CA TYR A 372 -36.85 -5.88 -19.78
C TYR A 372 -35.33 -5.83 -20.03
N ILE A 373 -34.52 -6.21 -19.04
CA ILE A 373 -33.05 -6.24 -19.18
C ILE A 373 -32.60 -7.29 -20.20
N TYR A 374 -33.26 -8.45 -20.24
CA TYR A 374 -32.98 -9.49 -21.23
C TYR A 374 -33.24 -9.00 -22.65
N GLY A 375 -34.31 -8.22 -22.84
CA GLY A 375 -34.61 -7.54 -24.10
C GLY A 375 -33.58 -6.49 -24.50
N LEU A 376 -33.05 -5.74 -23.53
CA LEU A 376 -31.98 -4.76 -23.74
C LEU A 376 -30.69 -5.40 -24.30
N LEU A 377 -30.44 -6.67 -23.99
CA LEU A 377 -29.33 -7.45 -24.57
C LEU A 377 -29.72 -8.19 -25.87
N GLY A 378 -30.81 -7.78 -26.54
CA GLY A 378 -31.29 -8.39 -27.79
C GLY A 378 -32.03 -9.72 -27.62
N GLY A 379 -32.57 -10.00 -26.42
CA GLY A 379 -33.36 -11.19 -26.14
C GLY A 379 -34.84 -11.04 -26.50
N GLU A 380 -35.46 -12.11 -27.00
CA GLU A 380 -36.90 -12.09 -27.28
C GLU A 380 -37.74 -12.31 -26.02
N TYR A 381 -38.93 -11.69 -26.00
CA TYR A 381 -39.85 -11.72 -24.86
C TYR A 381 -40.31 -13.16 -24.52
N GLU A 382 -40.57 -13.97 -25.55
CA GLU A 382 -41.09 -15.34 -25.43
C GLU A 382 -40.01 -16.35 -25.00
N SER A 383 -38.75 -16.11 -25.37
CA SER A 383 -37.62 -16.98 -25.00
C SER A 383 -36.96 -16.59 -23.66
N THR A 384 -37.53 -15.62 -22.94
CA THR A 384 -36.98 -15.14 -21.67
C THR A 384 -37.09 -16.22 -20.59
N PRO A 385 -35.98 -16.64 -19.96
CA PRO A 385 -35.99 -17.63 -18.88
C PRO A 385 -36.86 -17.20 -17.69
N ASP A 386 -37.56 -18.15 -17.09
CA ASP A 386 -38.36 -17.90 -15.90
C ASP A 386 -37.49 -17.93 -14.63
N LEU A 387 -37.33 -16.77 -13.99
CA LEU A 387 -36.59 -16.64 -12.73
C LEU A 387 -37.35 -17.18 -11.52
N VAL A 388 -38.67 -17.33 -11.60
CA VAL A 388 -39.50 -17.88 -10.51
C VAL A 388 -39.23 -19.38 -10.40
N ASN A 389 -39.04 -20.05 -11.54
CA ASN A 389 -38.70 -21.46 -11.59
C ASN A 389 -37.27 -21.74 -11.09
N ALA A 390 -37.17 -22.47 -9.97
CA ALA A 390 -35.90 -22.82 -9.36
C ALA A 390 -34.99 -23.69 -10.26
N THR A 391 -35.56 -24.55 -11.12
CA THR A 391 -34.77 -25.41 -12.02
C THR A 391 -34.09 -24.62 -13.12
N THR A 392 -34.68 -23.49 -13.53
CA THR A 392 -34.11 -22.57 -14.52
C THR A 392 -33.11 -21.61 -13.87
N ARG A 393 -33.48 -21.05 -12.71
CA ARG A 393 -32.68 -20.04 -12.01
C ARG A 393 -31.37 -20.59 -11.42
N ARG A 394 -31.39 -21.77 -10.78
CA ARG A 394 -30.21 -22.30 -10.07
C ARG A 394 -28.99 -22.48 -10.99
N PRO A 395 -29.12 -23.07 -12.19
CA PRO A 395 -28.01 -23.16 -13.15
C PRO A 395 -27.45 -21.80 -13.58
N MET A 396 -28.31 -20.80 -13.79
CA MET A 396 -27.89 -19.45 -14.17
C MET A 396 -27.07 -18.79 -13.06
N ILE A 397 -27.55 -18.88 -11.80
CA ILE A 397 -26.83 -18.41 -10.62
C ILE A 397 -25.47 -19.09 -10.48
N ALA A 398 -25.42 -20.41 -10.65
CA ALA A 398 -24.18 -21.18 -10.53
C ALA A 398 -23.15 -20.78 -11.60
N ARG A 399 -23.58 -20.66 -12.87
CA ARG A 399 -22.72 -20.22 -13.97
C ARG A 399 -22.21 -18.80 -13.77
N LEU A 400 -23.10 -17.86 -13.41
CA LEU A 400 -22.72 -16.49 -13.12
C LEU A 400 -21.71 -16.44 -11.95
N LYS A 401 -21.96 -17.18 -10.86
CA LYS A 401 -21.04 -17.23 -9.72
C LYS A 401 -19.67 -17.77 -10.12
N ASN A 402 -19.60 -18.80 -10.96
CA ASN A 402 -18.33 -19.34 -11.43
C ASN A 402 -17.58 -18.36 -12.35
N ALA A 403 -18.28 -17.68 -13.25
CA ALA A 403 -17.69 -16.67 -14.11
C ALA A 403 -17.15 -15.48 -13.31
N LEU A 404 -17.88 -15.02 -12.28
CA LEU A 404 -17.41 -13.94 -11.40
C LEU A 404 -16.21 -14.36 -10.54
N LYS A 405 -16.14 -15.64 -10.13
CA LYS A 405 -14.95 -16.20 -9.47
C LYS A 405 -13.74 -16.30 -10.39
N ALA A 406 -13.95 -16.41 -11.71
CA ALA A 406 -12.88 -16.49 -12.70
C ALA A 406 -12.36 -15.10 -13.15
N LEU A 407 -12.93 -14.00 -12.64
CA LEU A 407 -12.36 -12.66 -12.84
C LEU A 407 -10.92 -12.61 -12.30
N PRO A 408 -10.03 -11.75 -12.80
CA PRO A 408 -8.63 -11.72 -12.38
C PRO A 408 -8.44 -11.60 -10.87
N GLU A 409 -7.43 -12.30 -10.33
CA GLU A 409 -7.04 -12.18 -8.92
C GLU A 409 -6.49 -10.78 -8.59
N THR A 410 -6.15 -10.03 -9.63
CA THR A 410 -5.66 -8.66 -9.57
C THR A 410 -6.71 -7.64 -9.14
N MET A 411 -8.01 -8.00 -9.06
CA MET A 411 -9.08 -7.08 -8.66
C MET A 411 -9.12 -6.82 -7.15
N TYR A 412 -9.27 -5.55 -6.75
CA TYR A 412 -9.52 -5.14 -5.35
C TYR A 412 -10.90 -5.60 -4.88
N ASN A 413 -10.97 -6.07 -3.64
CA ASN A 413 -12.20 -6.40 -2.94
C ASN A 413 -13.18 -7.21 -3.81
N ARG A 414 -12.72 -8.35 -4.35
CA ARG A 414 -13.47 -9.20 -5.31
C ARG A 414 -14.89 -9.55 -4.82
N SER A 415 -15.11 -9.55 -3.50
CA SER A 415 -16.43 -9.69 -2.87
C SER A 415 -17.48 -8.73 -3.40
N ASP A 416 -17.11 -7.48 -3.72
CA ASP A 416 -18.04 -6.44 -4.19
C ASP A 416 -18.68 -6.81 -5.53
N TYR A 417 -17.93 -7.51 -6.38
CA TYR A 417 -18.35 -7.96 -7.72
C TYR A 417 -18.95 -9.37 -7.70
N GLN A 418 -18.81 -10.09 -6.58
CA GLN A 418 -19.29 -11.46 -6.45
C GLN A 418 -20.76 -11.51 -6.06
N LEU A 419 -21.43 -12.56 -6.53
CA LEU A 419 -22.78 -12.89 -6.10
C LEU A 419 -22.77 -13.38 -4.65
N THR A 420 -23.23 -12.54 -3.73
CA THR A 420 -23.38 -12.85 -2.31
C THR A 420 -24.84 -13.13 -1.96
N LYS A 421 -25.07 -13.82 -0.83
CA LYS A 421 -26.41 -14.12 -0.33
C LYS A 421 -26.55 -13.58 1.09
N VAL A 422 -27.38 -12.55 1.27
CA VAL A 422 -27.70 -11.94 2.56
C VAL A 422 -29.11 -12.38 2.95
N GLY A 423 -29.21 -13.31 3.91
CA GLY A 423 -30.48 -13.95 4.27
C GLY A 423 -31.12 -14.69 3.08
N LYS A 424 -32.27 -14.20 2.60
CA LYS A 424 -32.97 -14.74 1.40
C LYS A 424 -32.67 -13.98 0.11
N ARG A 425 -31.88 -12.89 0.18
CA ARG A 425 -31.60 -12.01 -0.95
C ARG A 425 -30.25 -12.31 -1.56
N HIS A 426 -30.15 -12.16 -2.87
CA HIS A 426 -28.90 -12.26 -3.62
C HIS A 426 -28.49 -10.86 -4.06
N CYS A 427 -27.24 -10.49 -3.81
CA CYS A 427 -26.74 -9.14 -3.99
C CYS A 427 -25.45 -9.17 -4.82
N ILE A 428 -25.27 -8.15 -5.64
CA ILE A 428 -24.01 -7.75 -6.26
C ILE A 428 -24.00 -6.23 -6.13
N ALA A 429 -23.05 -5.68 -5.39
CA ALA A 429 -23.09 -4.29 -4.97
C ALA A 429 -21.68 -3.67 -5.02
N PRO A 430 -21.06 -3.57 -6.20
CA PRO A 430 -19.94 -2.66 -6.37
C PRO A 430 -20.43 -1.24 -6.10
N ASP A 431 -19.48 -0.35 -5.82
CA ASP A 431 -19.75 1.08 -5.67
C ASP A 431 -20.52 1.62 -6.87
N ALA A 432 -21.65 2.28 -6.61
CA ALA A 432 -22.54 2.76 -7.65
C ALA A 432 -21.85 3.78 -8.58
N ALA A 433 -20.85 4.51 -8.08
CA ALA A 433 -20.06 5.45 -8.87
C ALA A 433 -19.13 4.74 -9.88
N MET A 434 -18.98 3.42 -9.78
CA MET A 434 -18.12 2.58 -10.61
C MET A 434 -18.88 1.76 -11.66
N VAL A 435 -20.21 1.90 -11.75
CA VAL A 435 -21.03 1.11 -12.70
C VAL A 435 -21.56 2.01 -13.81
N TYR A 436 -21.23 1.65 -15.06
CA TYR A 436 -21.54 2.43 -16.25
C TYR A 436 -22.25 1.58 -17.31
N ILE A 437 -22.98 2.24 -18.19
CA ILE A 437 -23.60 1.64 -19.37
C ILE A 437 -23.28 2.50 -20.60
N ASN A 438 -22.96 1.85 -21.72
CA ASN A 438 -22.80 2.51 -23.01
C ASN A 438 -24.19 2.77 -23.63
N THR A 439 -24.42 4.00 -24.06
CA THR A 439 -25.59 4.41 -24.84
C THR A 439 -25.14 4.93 -26.22
N ILE A 440 -26.11 5.28 -27.07
CA ILE A 440 -25.83 5.90 -28.38
C ILE A 440 -25.04 7.21 -28.20
N ASP A 441 -25.31 7.95 -27.13
CA ASP A 441 -24.72 9.26 -26.84
C ASP A 441 -23.40 9.19 -26.05
N GLY A 442 -22.94 7.97 -25.72
CA GLY A 442 -21.69 7.73 -25.00
C GLY A 442 -21.88 6.95 -23.70
N ARG A 443 -20.84 6.97 -22.86
CA ARG A 443 -20.85 6.23 -21.57
C ARG A 443 -21.48 7.09 -20.47
N MET A 444 -22.41 6.52 -19.72
CA MET A 444 -23.04 7.19 -18.56
C MET A 444 -23.14 6.28 -17.33
N PRO A 445 -23.27 6.84 -16.11
CA PRO A 445 -23.51 6.04 -14.91
C PRO A 445 -24.79 5.20 -15.03
N LEU A 446 -24.76 3.95 -14.55
CA LEU A 446 -25.92 3.07 -14.61
C LEU A 446 -27.11 3.67 -13.84
N ALA A 447 -26.87 4.29 -12.68
CA ALA A 447 -27.91 4.90 -11.84
C ALA A 447 -28.72 5.99 -12.59
N ASP A 448 -28.09 6.68 -13.53
CA ASP A 448 -28.71 7.77 -14.31
C ASP A 448 -29.39 7.28 -15.59
N SER A 449 -29.18 6.02 -15.95
CA SER A 449 -29.62 5.45 -17.22
C SER A 449 -31.12 5.08 -17.25
N GLU A 450 -31.74 5.10 -18.44
CA GLU A 450 -33.13 4.64 -18.62
C GLU A 450 -33.33 3.21 -18.08
N PRO A 451 -32.41 2.23 -18.32
CA PRO A 451 -32.59 0.88 -17.81
C PRO A 451 -32.70 0.80 -16.29
N TYR A 452 -31.89 1.57 -15.57
CA TYR A 452 -31.97 1.61 -14.11
C TYR A 452 -33.29 2.22 -13.64
N ARG A 453 -33.68 3.38 -14.19
CA ARG A 453 -34.95 4.06 -13.87
C ARG A 453 -36.16 3.18 -14.14
N LYS A 454 -36.16 2.42 -15.22
CA LYS A 454 -37.26 1.51 -15.60
C LYS A 454 -37.36 0.31 -14.68
N VAL A 455 -36.22 -0.22 -14.22
CA VAL A 455 -36.19 -1.31 -13.23
C VAL A 455 -36.64 -0.80 -11.87
N THR A 456 -36.20 0.40 -11.46
CA THR A 456 -36.56 0.99 -10.16
C THR A 456 -38.00 1.51 -10.13
N SER A 457 -38.55 2.02 -11.23
CA SER A 457 -39.96 2.45 -11.31
C SER A 457 -40.94 1.28 -11.25
N MET A 458 -40.49 0.06 -11.54
CA MET A 458 -41.25 -1.17 -11.35
C MET A 458 -41.15 -1.70 -9.90
N ARG A 459 -40.53 -1.00 -8.95
CA ARG A 459 -40.36 -1.46 -7.56
C ARG A 459 -41.61 -1.32 -6.69
#